data_AF-A0A7C1Y3U6-F1
#
_entry.id   AF-A0A7C1Y3U6-F1
#
_cell.length_a   1.000
_cell.length_b   1.000
_cell.length_c   1.000
_cell.angle_alpha   90.00
_cell.angle_beta   90.00
_cell.angle_gamma   90.00
#
_symmetry.space_group_name_H-M   'P 1'
#
loop_
_entity.id
_entity.type
_entity.pdbx_description
1 polymer ?
#
loop_
_entity_poly.entity_id
_entity_poly.type
_entity_poly.pdbx_seq_one_letter_code
_entity_poly.pdbx_strand_id
1 'polypeptide(L)'
;NVSEIFHLDLTRTNVMDGQLVILIRERTLPLFYLNHWLVRGQQNAPLPKEGHVVVVHIGNQRVGFIVDELIGQEEVVIKPLGALLHGLAGLAGATITGDGGIAIILDVPGLLKMYA
;
A
#
# COMPACT_ATOMS: atom_id res chain seq x y z
N ASN A 1 -7.92 -8.33 1.87
CA ASN A 1 -7.03 -9.25 2.59
C ASN A 1 -5.97 -8.51 3.40
N VAL A 2 -6.39 -7.60 4.30
CA VAL A 2 -5.49 -7.00 5.29
C VAL A 2 -5.40 -7.97 6.46
N SER A 3 -4.19 -8.33 6.87
CA SER A 3 -4.00 -9.26 8.00
C SER A 3 -3.55 -8.57 9.27
N GLU A 4 -2.69 -7.56 9.13
CA GLU A 4 -2.05 -6.89 10.27
C GLU A 4 -1.78 -5.43 9.91
N ILE A 5 -1.86 -4.55 10.91
CA ILE A 5 -1.43 -3.15 10.80
C ILE A 5 -0.60 -2.83 12.03
N PHE A 6 0.56 -2.22 11.86
CA PHE A 6 1.40 -1.80 12.96
C PHE A 6 2.12 -0.48 12.68
N HIS A 7 2.45 0.22 13.77
CA HIS A 7 3.36 1.36 13.74
C HIS A 7 4.80 0.84 13.64
N LEU A 8 5.60 1.46 12.77
CA LEU A 8 6.97 1.06 12.54
C LEU A 8 7.90 2.27 12.63
N ASP A 9 8.96 2.12 13.41
CA ASP A 9 10.17 2.94 13.28
C ASP A 9 10.92 2.51 12.01
N LEU A 10 10.84 3.34 10.98
CA LEU A 10 11.37 3.05 9.65
C LEU A 10 12.90 3.06 9.61
N THR A 11 13.56 3.58 10.65
CA THR A 11 15.02 3.48 10.79
C THR A 11 15.50 2.06 11.07
N ARG A 12 14.58 1.16 11.49
CA ARG A 12 14.85 -0.25 11.76
C ARG A 12 14.59 -1.17 10.57
N THR A 13 14.31 -0.61 9.41
CA THR A 13 14.20 -1.35 8.15
C THR A 13 15.58 -1.76 7.64
N ASN A 14 15.61 -2.76 6.78
CA ASN A 14 16.83 -3.18 6.10
C ASN A 14 16.58 -3.30 4.60
N VAL A 15 17.64 -3.26 3.79
CA VAL A 15 17.54 -3.47 2.35
C VAL A 15 18.21 -4.81 2.02
N MET A 16 17.45 -5.72 1.41
CA MET A 16 17.94 -7.01 0.93
C MET A 16 17.65 -7.11 -0.56
N ASP A 17 18.70 -7.30 -1.38
CA ASP A 17 18.60 -7.35 -2.85
C ASP A 17 17.86 -6.14 -3.47
N GLY A 18 18.07 -4.95 -2.90
CA GLY A 18 17.40 -3.71 -3.35
C GLY A 18 15.97 -3.52 -2.86
N GLN A 19 15.40 -4.53 -2.20
CA GLN A 19 14.06 -4.48 -1.62
C GLN A 19 14.12 -4.05 -0.15
N LEU A 20 13.33 -3.05 0.23
CA LEU A 20 13.14 -2.70 1.63
C LEU A 20 12.38 -3.81 2.34
N VAL A 21 12.87 -4.24 3.50
CA VAL A 21 12.32 -5.34 4.29
C VAL A 21 12.37 -5.04 5.78
N ILE A 22 11.51 -5.72 6.53
CA ILE A 22 11.62 -5.84 8.00
C ILE A 22 11.57 -7.30 8.42
N LEU A 23 12.15 -7.60 9.58
CA LEU A 23 12.12 -8.93 10.17
C LEU A 23 11.01 -9.02 11.22
N ILE A 24 10.00 -9.84 10.96
CA ILE A 24 8.91 -10.13 11.91
C ILE A 24 8.94 -11.62 12.24
N ARG A 25 9.20 -11.97 13.50
CA ARG A 25 9.27 -13.37 13.97
C ARG A 25 10.12 -14.24 13.05
N GLU A 26 11.34 -13.75 12.75
CA GLU A 26 12.33 -14.42 11.88
C GLU A 26 11.91 -14.60 10.40
N ARG A 27 10.84 -13.91 9.96
CA ARG A 27 10.42 -13.89 8.56
C ARG A 27 10.58 -12.49 7.99
N THR A 28 11.14 -12.40 6.80
CA THR A 28 11.25 -11.14 6.07
C THR A 28 9.87 -10.75 5.52
N LEU A 29 9.50 -9.49 5.72
CA LEU A 29 8.33 -8.87 5.09
C LEU A 29 8.83 -7.77 4.15
N PRO A 30 8.66 -7.91 2.83
CA PRO A 30 8.98 -6.84 1.90
C PRO A 30 8.03 -5.65 2.09
N LEU A 31 8.58 -4.45 2.05
CA LEU A 31 7.90 -3.19 2.28
C LEU A 31 7.92 -2.31 1.01
N PHE A 32 6.77 -1.72 0.71
CA PHE A 32 6.61 -0.79 -0.41
C PHE A 32 6.00 0.53 0.09
N TYR A 33 6.62 1.64 -0.25
CA TYR A 33 6.04 2.96 0.04
C TYR A 33 4.87 3.22 -0.91
N LEU A 34 3.64 3.27 -0.38
CA LEU A 34 2.45 3.42 -1.22
C LEU A 34 2.41 4.79 -1.91
N ASN A 35 2.87 5.83 -1.24
CA ASN A 35 2.95 7.19 -1.78
C ASN A 35 3.88 7.31 -3.00
N HIS A 36 4.91 6.46 -3.15
CA HIS A 36 5.79 6.44 -4.32
C HIS A 36 5.05 6.06 -5.61
N TRP A 37 3.99 5.26 -5.48
CA TRP A 37 3.12 4.91 -6.61
C TRP A 37 1.96 5.91 -6.76
N LEU A 38 1.32 6.33 -5.66
CA LEU A 38 0.17 7.24 -5.69
C LEU A 38 0.52 8.65 -6.17
N VAL A 39 1.70 9.15 -5.80
CA VAL A 39 2.04 10.57 -5.96
C VAL A 39 3.30 10.69 -6.80
N ARG A 40 3.13 11.30 -7.98
CA ARG A 40 4.24 11.56 -8.90
C ARG A 40 5.31 12.42 -8.21
N GLY A 41 6.57 11.99 -8.31
CA GLY A 41 7.72 12.72 -7.75
C GLY A 41 8.06 12.38 -6.30
N GLN A 42 7.25 11.59 -5.59
CA GLN A 42 7.55 11.21 -4.19
C GLN A 42 8.71 10.21 -4.04
N GLN A 43 9.17 9.59 -5.13
CA GLN A 43 10.23 8.57 -5.09
C GLN A 43 11.56 9.08 -4.52
N ASN A 44 11.79 10.40 -4.62
CA ASN A 44 13.00 11.08 -4.14
C ASN A 44 12.74 11.90 -2.87
N ALA A 45 11.54 11.80 -2.29
CA ALA A 45 11.24 12.55 -1.09
C ALA A 45 11.97 11.96 0.12
N PRO A 46 12.28 12.79 1.13
CA PRO A 46 12.82 12.29 2.39
C PRO A 46 11.89 11.24 2.99
N LEU A 47 12.45 10.07 3.29
CA LEU A 47 11.69 9.02 3.94
C LEU A 47 11.35 9.44 5.39
N PRO A 48 10.11 9.25 5.85
CA PRO A 48 9.75 9.55 7.22
C PRO A 48 10.47 8.59 8.18
N LYS A 49 10.69 9.04 9.42
CA LYS A 49 11.33 8.21 10.46
C LYS A 49 10.38 7.17 11.03
N GLU A 50 9.08 7.46 10.97
CA GLU A 50 8.02 6.59 11.46
C GLU A 50 6.93 6.50 10.39
N GLY A 51 6.17 5.41 10.41
CA GLY A 51 5.03 5.24 9.52
C GLY A 51 4.20 4.03 9.91
N HIS A 52 3.04 3.91 9.27
CA HIS A 52 2.18 2.76 9.44
C HIS A 52 2.46 1.73 8.35
N VAL A 53 2.50 0.45 8.72
CA VAL A 53 2.62 -0.64 7.75
C VAL A 53 1.32 -1.42 7.71
N VAL A 54 0.71 -1.49 6.53
CA VAL A 54 -0.47 -2.32 6.25
C VAL A 54 0.00 -3.61 5.58
N VAL A 55 -0.17 -4.74 6.27
CA VAL A 55 0.21 -6.06 5.74
C VAL A 55 -0.96 -6.66 4.99
N VAL A 56 -0.71 -7.04 3.73
CA VAL A 56 -1.68 -7.70 2.86
C VAL A 56 -1.18 -9.03 2.35
N HIS A 57 -2.12 -9.97 2.20
CA HIS A 57 -1.88 -11.30 1.65
C HIS A 57 -2.26 -11.37 0.17
N ILE A 58 -1.35 -11.92 -0.63
CA ILE A 58 -1.49 -12.13 -2.07
C ILE A 58 -1.10 -13.57 -2.37
N GLY A 59 -2.10 -14.44 -2.55
CA GLY A 59 -1.88 -15.88 -2.56
C GLY A 59 -1.15 -16.33 -1.29
N ASN A 60 0.04 -16.89 -1.44
CA ASN A 60 0.88 -17.38 -0.34
C ASN A 60 1.92 -16.36 0.13
N GLN A 61 1.97 -15.17 -0.48
CA GLN A 61 2.92 -14.12 -0.15
C GLN A 61 2.29 -13.06 0.73
N ARG A 62 3.12 -12.45 1.60
CA ARG A 62 2.77 -11.28 2.39
C ARG A 62 3.66 -10.12 1.99
N VAL A 63 3.06 -8.95 1.85
CA VAL A 63 3.77 -7.69 1.61
C VAL A 63 3.24 -6.63 2.55
N GLY A 64 4.09 -5.67 2.92
CA GLY A 64 3.70 -4.50 3.70
C GLY A 64 3.69 -3.25 2.83
N PHE A 65 2.65 -2.43 2.97
CA PHE A 65 2.62 -1.07 2.41
C PHE A 65 2.87 -0.07 3.52
N ILE A 66 3.88 0.79 3.35
CA ILE A 66 4.11 1.92 4.23
C ILE A 66 3.16 3.03 3.81
N VAL A 67 2.36 3.51 4.77
CA VAL A 67 1.34 4.56 4.60
C VAL A 67 1.48 5.61 5.69
N ASP A 68 0.98 6.81 5.41
CA ASP A 68 1.10 7.95 6.31
C ASP A 68 0.20 7.80 7.55
N GLU A 69 -1.00 7.26 7.37
CA GLU A 69 -2.00 7.16 8.43
C GLU A 69 -3.05 6.06 8.16
N LEU A 70 -3.66 5.56 9.23
CA LEU A 70 -4.81 4.64 9.18
C LEU A 70 -6.07 5.37 9.62
N ILE A 71 -7.02 5.54 8.70
CA ILE A 71 -8.30 6.19 9.00
C ILE A 71 -9.28 5.22 9.68
N GLY A 72 -9.30 3.96 9.26
CA GLY A 72 -10.18 2.93 9.83
C GLY A 72 -10.57 1.85 8.83
N GLN A 73 -11.55 1.02 9.22
CA GLN A 73 -12.18 0.04 8.34
C GLN A 73 -13.63 0.46 8.10
N GLU A 74 -14.02 0.59 6.83
CA GLU A 74 -15.38 0.96 6.42
C GLU A 74 -15.90 -0.02 5.37
N GLU A 75 -17.21 -0.31 5.43
CA GLU A 75 -17.89 -1.01 4.35
C GLU A 75 -18.31 -0.01 3.26
N VAL A 76 -17.81 -0.20 2.05
CA VAL A 76 -18.02 0.75 0.95
C VAL A 76 -18.58 0.07 -0.29
N VAL A 77 -19.37 0.81 -1.07
CA VAL A 77 -19.84 0.35 -2.39
C VAL A 77 -18.83 0.76 -3.44
N ILE A 78 -18.08 -0.22 -3.93
CA ILE A 78 -17.11 0.00 -5.01
C ILE A 78 -17.84 0.40 -6.29
N LYS A 79 -17.51 1.58 -6.81
CA LYS A 79 -17.90 2.02 -8.15
C LYS A 79 -16.79 1.63 -9.13
N PRO A 80 -17.10 0.87 -10.19
CA PRO A 80 -16.10 0.55 -11.19
C PRO A 80 -15.60 1.83 -11.84
N LEU A 81 -14.31 1.84 -12.20
CA LEU A 81 -13.74 2.94 -12.95
C LEU A 81 -14.40 3.02 -14.32
N GLY A 82 -14.69 4.25 -14.77
CA GLY A 82 -15.25 4.48 -16.10
C GLY A 82 -14.34 3.94 -17.20
N ALA A 83 -14.88 3.75 -18.41
CA ALA A 83 -14.17 3.07 -19.51
C ALA A 83 -12.76 3.62 -19.82
N LEU A 84 -12.55 4.94 -19.64
CA LEU A 84 -11.25 5.59 -19.85
C LEU A 84 -10.17 5.19 -18.83
N LEU A 85 -10.58 4.71 -17.67
CA LEU A 85 -9.71 4.33 -16.55
C LEU A 85 -9.71 2.81 -16.34
N HIS A 86 -10.46 2.07 -17.15
CA HIS A 86 -10.52 0.62 -17.08
C HIS A 86 -9.16 0.00 -17.44
N GLY A 87 -8.67 -0.91 -16.59
CA GLY A 87 -7.40 -1.59 -16.80
C GLY A 87 -6.15 -0.80 -16.38
N LEU A 88 -6.30 0.34 -15.72
CA LEU A 88 -5.17 1.01 -15.07
C LEU A 88 -4.59 0.11 -13.97
N ALA A 89 -3.33 -0.28 -14.15
CA ALA A 89 -2.64 -1.15 -13.21
C ALA A 89 -2.63 -0.55 -11.80
N GLY A 90 -2.96 -1.37 -10.80
CA GLY A 90 -3.02 -0.96 -9.39
C GLY A 90 -4.37 -0.39 -8.96
N LEU A 91 -5.34 -0.22 -9.86
CA LEU A 91 -6.67 0.29 -9.54
C LEU A 91 -7.77 -0.74 -9.80
N ALA A 92 -8.64 -0.92 -8.82
CA ALA A 92 -9.84 -1.76 -8.93
C ALA A 92 -11.13 -0.94 -9.05
N GLY A 93 -11.17 0.28 -8.52
CA GLY A 93 -12.39 1.07 -8.40
C GLY A 93 -12.18 2.37 -7.63
N ALA A 94 -13.28 3.07 -7.39
CA ALA A 94 -13.34 4.18 -6.46
C ALA A 94 -14.67 4.14 -5.68
N THR A 95 -14.75 4.86 -4.57
CA THR A 95 -15.99 5.07 -3.82
C THR A 95 -16.05 6.52 -3.36
N ILE A 96 -17.26 6.96 -3.03
CA ILE A 96 -17.48 8.19 -2.28
C ILE A 96 -17.58 7.79 -0.82
N THR A 97 -16.79 8.41 0.05
CA THR A 97 -16.79 8.18 1.50
C THR A 97 -17.95 8.94 2.16
N GLY A 98 -18.30 8.60 3.40
CA GLY A 98 -19.42 9.23 4.12
C GLY A 98 -19.30 10.75 4.30
N ASP A 99 -18.08 11.29 4.25
CA ASP A 99 -17.76 12.72 4.30
C ASP A 99 -17.75 13.42 2.92
N GLY A 100 -18.07 12.69 1.86
CA GLY A 100 -18.10 13.21 0.48
C GLY A 100 -16.74 13.20 -0.23
N GLY A 101 -15.69 12.69 0.41
CA GLY A 101 -14.40 12.44 -0.22
C GLY A 101 -14.45 11.33 -1.29
N ILE A 102 -13.39 11.21 -2.07
CA ILE A 102 -13.20 10.11 -3.02
C ILE A 102 -12.09 9.20 -2.50
N ALA A 103 -12.42 7.94 -2.25
CA ALA A 103 -11.44 6.91 -1.93
C ALA A 103 -11.21 6.00 -3.13
N ILE A 104 -9.94 5.71 -3.41
CA ILE A 104 -9.53 4.83 -4.49
C ILE A 104 -9.37 3.41 -3.95
N ILE A 105 -9.91 2.41 -4.67
CA ILE A 105 -9.76 1.00 -4.33
C ILE A 105 -8.60 0.42 -5.13
N LEU A 106 -7.63 -0.15 -4.43
CA LEU A 106 -6.40 -0.66 -5.02
C LEU A 106 -6.53 -2.13 -5.43
N ASP A 107 -6.04 -2.46 -6.62
CA ASP A 107 -5.75 -3.83 -7.04
C ASP A 107 -4.32 -4.18 -6.63
N VAL A 108 -4.16 -4.83 -5.48
CA VAL A 108 -2.82 -5.10 -4.90
C VAL A 108 -1.92 -5.94 -5.82
N PRO A 109 -2.38 -7.05 -6.43
CA PRO A 109 -1.59 -7.77 -7.44
C PRO A 109 -1.11 -6.91 -8.60
N GLY A 110 -1.99 -6.07 -9.17
CA GLY A 110 -1.62 -5.14 -10.25
C GLY A 110 -0.64 -4.06 -9.79
N LEU A 111 -0.83 -3.56 -8.57
CA LEU A 111 0.03 -2.55 -7.94
C LEU A 111 1.47 -3.07 -7.77
N LEU A 112 1.65 -4.31 -7.31
CA LEU A 112 2.99 -4.88 -7.11
C LEU A 112 3.80 -5.00 -8.41
N LYS A 113 3.16 -5.16 -9.56
CA LYS A 113 3.85 -5.17 -10.87
C LYS A 113 4.51 -3.83 -11.19
N MET A 114 4.11 -2.74 -10.51
CA MET A 114 4.68 -1.41 -10.69
C MET A 114 5.92 -1.15 -9.80
N TYR A 115 6.16 -2.02 -8.81
CA TYR A 115 7.34 -1.96 -7.95
C TYR A 115 8.44 -2.96 -8.36
N ALA A 116 8.13 -3.85 -9.30
CA ALA A 116 9.05 -4.86 -9.84
C ALA A 116 9.89 -4.32 -11.00
#